data_AF-F2EJI5-F1
#
_entry.id   AF-F2EJI5-F1
#
_cell.length_a   1.000
_cell.length_b   1.000
_cell.length_c   1.000
_cell.angle_alpha   90.00
_cell.angle_beta   90.00
_cell.angle_gamma   90.00
#
_symmetry.space_group_name_H-M   'P 1'
#
loop_
_entity.id
_entity.type
_entity.pdbx_description
1 polymer ?
#
loop_
_entity_poly.entity_id
_entity_poly.type
_entity_poly.pdbx_seq_one_letter_code
_entity_poly.pdbx_strand_id
1 'polypeptide(L)'
;MSTDSDTSSRGGGGSFREITRDRLLNEMLRSTRNKGSTWKVLIMDKLTVKIMSSSCKMGDITEQGVSLVEDLYKRRQPLPSMDAIYFMQPIKENIQIFMSDMSGKRPLYKKAYIFFSSPIQKEWVPQIKKDSSVSTRLGGLSEMNLEYFAVDSQGFVTDHDKALEELFTENEEGSMNYNSCINTMATRIATVFASMREFPRVHYRVARTIDASTLTTLQDLVPTKLAASVWNCMARYKSTIPEFPQTETCELLIVDRSIDQIAPIMHEWTYDAMCHDLLGMDGNKYVQEVPNKTGSGTEKKEVLLEDHDPIWLELRDVHVADANLRLHEKMSNFISKNKAAQLHQARAGGELSTKELQKMVRALPQYTDQIDKLSLHVEIAEKLFGIIKQQHLKDVGQLEQDLVFGNAGSKELIDFFRTHQDISRENKLRLLMIYAAINPEKIQSEKGTKLMQLAGLSADDMIAVNNMRCLCAHETKVFKRWFSFEI
;
A
#
# COMPACT_ATOMS: atom_id res chain seq x y z
N MET A 1 29.74 0.08 27.48
CA MET A 1 28.41 0.23 28.10
C MET A 1 27.43 -0.30 27.09
N SER A 2 26.91 -1.48 27.40
CA SER A 2 25.84 -2.18 26.70
C SER A 2 24.63 -1.27 26.57
N THR A 3 24.13 -1.07 25.36
CA THR A 3 22.82 -0.47 25.14
C THR A 3 21.81 -1.59 25.13
N ASP A 4 21.06 -1.62 26.23
CA ASP A 4 20.04 -2.58 26.54
C ASP A 4 18.96 -2.63 25.46
N SER A 5 18.59 -3.86 25.17
CA SER A 5 17.42 -4.30 24.44
C SER A 5 16.15 -3.91 25.19
N ASP A 6 15.38 -2.96 24.64
CA ASP A 6 13.97 -2.78 24.97
C ASP A 6 13.14 -3.89 24.30
N THR A 7 13.33 -5.12 24.77
CA THR A 7 12.33 -6.18 24.61
C THR A 7 11.29 -6.01 25.71
N SER A 8 10.38 -5.05 25.53
CA SER A 8 9.16 -4.99 26.33
C SER A 8 8.15 -5.98 25.76
N SER A 9 7.71 -6.90 26.62
CA SER A 9 6.70 -7.94 26.39
C SER A 9 5.42 -7.43 25.71
N ARG A 10 5.27 -7.70 24.42
CA ARG A 10 3.99 -7.82 23.71
C ARG A 10 4.02 -9.17 22.96
N GLY A 11 2.91 -9.88 22.93
CA GLY A 11 2.79 -11.23 22.35
C GLY A 11 3.40 -11.30 20.94
N GLY A 12 4.01 -12.45 20.62
CA GLY A 12 4.77 -12.66 19.40
C GLY A 12 3.98 -12.32 18.14
N GLY A 13 4.53 -11.41 17.35
CA GLY A 13 4.00 -11.00 16.05
C GLY A 13 4.68 -9.70 15.64
N GLY A 14 5.78 -9.79 14.90
CA GLY A 14 6.39 -8.62 14.27
C GLY A 14 5.42 -7.97 13.29
N SER A 15 5.68 -6.72 12.91
CA SER A 15 4.90 -6.05 11.86
C SER A 15 4.96 -6.81 10.53
N PHE A 16 4.00 -6.56 9.62
CA PHE A 16 4.03 -7.15 8.28
C PHE A 16 5.36 -6.90 7.57
N ARG A 17 5.90 -5.68 7.72
CA ARG A 17 7.19 -5.28 7.15
C ARG A 17 8.35 -6.05 7.75
N GLU A 18 8.40 -6.22 9.07
CA GLU A 18 9.45 -7.00 9.75
C GLU A 18 9.40 -8.47 9.37
N ILE A 19 8.21 -9.07 9.37
CA ILE A 19 8.02 -10.47 8.95
C ILE A 19 8.51 -10.64 7.51
N THR A 20 8.05 -9.80 6.58
CA THR A 20 8.47 -9.86 5.17
C THR A 20 9.98 -9.70 5.03
N ARG A 21 10.58 -8.72 5.71
CA ARG A 21 12.01 -8.46 5.72
C ARG A 21 12.80 -9.66 6.21
N ASP A 22 12.42 -10.24 7.35
CA ASP A 22 13.12 -11.38 7.93
C ASP A 22 13.07 -12.61 7.01
N ARG A 23 11.92 -12.87 6.38
CA ARG A 23 11.79 -13.96 5.42
C ARG A 23 12.68 -13.74 4.19
N LEU A 24 12.69 -12.53 3.62
CA LEU A 24 13.55 -12.20 2.47
C LEU A 24 15.04 -12.31 2.81
N LEU A 25 15.48 -11.75 3.93
CA LEU A 25 16.90 -11.73 4.28
C LEU A 25 17.39 -13.08 4.80
N ASN A 26 16.61 -13.75 5.67
CA ASN A 26 17.04 -14.97 6.36
C ASN A 26 16.66 -16.25 5.62
N GLU A 27 15.39 -16.40 5.21
CA GLU A 27 14.92 -17.63 4.53
C GLU A 27 15.41 -17.68 3.08
N MET A 28 15.41 -16.54 2.38
CA MET A 28 15.80 -16.50 0.96
C MET A 28 17.29 -16.18 0.76
N LEU A 29 17.75 -14.98 1.10
CA LEU A 29 19.12 -14.57 0.72
C LEU A 29 20.18 -15.36 1.49
N ARG A 30 20.06 -15.43 2.83
CA ARG A 30 21.04 -16.08 3.70
C ARG A 30 21.10 -17.60 3.50
N SER A 31 19.99 -18.26 3.14
CA SER A 31 19.99 -19.72 2.89
C SER A 31 20.85 -20.13 1.69
N THR A 32 21.14 -19.21 0.78
CA THR A 32 22.05 -19.44 -0.36
C THR A 32 23.52 -19.18 -0.04
N ARG A 33 23.87 -18.79 1.19
CA ARG A 33 25.23 -18.42 1.58
C ARG A 33 26.05 -19.67 1.91
N ASN A 34 27.02 -19.98 1.05
CA ASN A 34 27.97 -21.07 1.29
C ASN A 34 29.19 -20.58 2.10
N LYS A 35 29.89 -21.48 2.81
CA LYS A 35 31.08 -21.17 3.65
C LYS A 35 32.32 -20.61 2.91
N GLY A 36 32.18 -20.29 1.62
CA GLY A 36 33.19 -19.58 0.81
C GLY A 36 32.54 -18.63 -0.20
N SER A 37 31.38 -18.03 0.15
CA SER A 37 30.47 -17.38 -0.81
C SER A 37 31.12 -16.26 -1.60
N THR A 38 31.14 -16.43 -2.92
CA THR A 38 31.23 -15.35 -3.89
C THR A 38 29.96 -14.50 -3.82
N TRP A 39 30.08 -13.22 -4.20
CA TRP A 39 28.96 -12.34 -4.47
C TRP A 39 27.95 -12.97 -5.44
N LYS A 40 26.67 -12.65 -5.28
CA LYS A 40 25.57 -13.15 -6.11
C LYS A 40 24.84 -12.04 -6.85
N VAL A 41 24.16 -12.43 -7.92
CA VAL A 41 23.23 -11.57 -8.65
C VAL A 41 21.80 -11.93 -8.23
N LEU A 42 21.01 -10.96 -7.81
CA LEU A 42 19.58 -11.12 -7.53
C LEU A 42 18.78 -10.67 -8.75
N ILE A 43 17.98 -11.58 -9.30
CA ILE A 43 17.11 -11.33 -10.46
C ILE A 43 15.67 -11.37 -9.98
N MET A 44 14.91 -10.33 -10.30
CA MET A 44 13.53 -10.16 -9.89
C MET A 44 12.63 -9.77 -11.05
N ASP A 45 11.36 -10.17 -10.98
CA ASP A 45 10.31 -9.65 -11.85
C ASP A 45 9.65 -8.39 -11.27
N LYS A 46 8.65 -7.83 -11.97
CA LYS A 46 7.98 -6.59 -11.56
C LYS A 46 7.33 -6.69 -10.17
N LEU A 47 6.68 -7.81 -9.86
CA LEU A 47 5.99 -8.00 -8.57
C LEU A 47 7.00 -8.14 -7.43
N THR A 48 7.98 -9.01 -7.61
CA THR A 48 8.97 -9.33 -6.58
C THR A 48 9.95 -8.18 -6.29
N VAL A 49 10.22 -7.31 -7.28
CA VAL A 49 10.89 -6.03 -7.05
C VAL A 49 10.10 -5.19 -6.05
N LYS A 50 8.78 -5.01 -6.26
CA LYS A 50 7.93 -4.24 -5.36
C LYS A 50 7.93 -4.83 -3.93
N ILE A 51 7.85 -6.16 -3.79
CA ILE A 51 7.89 -6.85 -2.48
C ILE A 51 9.22 -6.62 -1.76
N MET A 52 10.34 -6.73 -2.49
CA MET A 52 11.65 -6.49 -1.92
C MET A 52 11.79 -5.02 -1.47
N SER A 53 11.36 -4.07 -2.31
CA SER A 53 11.47 -2.64 -2.00
C SER A 53 10.59 -2.19 -0.84
N SER A 54 9.45 -2.85 -0.58
CA SER A 54 8.58 -2.49 0.55
C SER A 54 9.15 -2.84 1.92
N SER A 55 10.22 -3.64 2.00
CA SER A 55 10.72 -4.17 3.28
C SER A 55 12.24 -4.17 3.44
N CYS A 56 13.00 -4.04 2.34
CA CYS A 56 14.46 -4.09 2.33
C CYS A 56 15.07 -2.88 1.62
N LYS A 57 16.13 -2.31 2.22
CA LYS A 57 16.99 -1.32 1.58
C LYS A 57 18.14 -2.02 0.84
N MET A 58 18.78 -1.32 -0.08
CA MET A 58 19.92 -1.87 -0.84
C MET A 58 21.08 -2.31 0.07
N GLY A 59 21.31 -1.59 1.18
CA GLY A 59 22.31 -1.97 2.18
C GLY A 59 22.05 -3.37 2.75
N ASP A 60 20.79 -3.65 3.11
CA ASP A 60 20.38 -4.93 3.69
C ASP A 60 20.60 -6.11 2.73
N ILE A 61 20.27 -5.89 1.45
CA ILE A 61 20.45 -6.86 0.37
C ILE A 61 21.95 -7.14 0.16
N THR A 62 22.76 -6.08 0.16
CA THR A 62 24.22 -6.17 -0.02
C THR A 62 24.90 -6.90 1.14
N GLU A 63 24.47 -6.65 2.38
CA GLU A 63 24.95 -7.35 3.57
C GLU A 63 24.69 -8.86 3.54
N GLN A 64 23.66 -9.31 2.81
CA GLN A 64 23.40 -10.75 2.58
C GLN A 64 24.21 -11.34 1.42
N GLY A 65 25.16 -10.60 0.82
CA GLY A 65 26.09 -11.12 -0.18
C GLY A 65 25.59 -11.03 -1.63
N VAL A 66 24.63 -10.14 -1.90
CA VAL A 66 24.19 -9.78 -3.25
C VAL A 66 24.95 -8.53 -3.70
N SER A 67 25.63 -8.58 -4.85
CA SER A 67 26.38 -7.41 -5.37
C SER A 67 25.62 -6.67 -6.46
N LEU A 68 24.65 -7.31 -7.09
CA LEU A 68 23.93 -6.77 -8.24
C LEU A 68 22.48 -7.21 -8.20
N VAL A 69 21.58 -6.27 -8.48
CA VAL A 69 20.14 -6.50 -8.63
C VAL A 69 19.76 -6.23 -10.08
N GLU A 70 19.12 -7.19 -10.73
CA GLU A 70 18.80 -7.16 -12.16
C GLU A 70 17.31 -7.45 -12.40
N ASP A 71 16.77 -6.87 -13.47
CA ASP A 71 15.40 -7.09 -13.92
C ASP A 71 15.33 -8.32 -14.84
N LEU A 72 14.43 -9.25 -14.53
CA LEU A 72 14.22 -10.49 -15.28
C LEU A 72 13.95 -10.24 -16.76
N TYR A 73 13.18 -9.19 -17.10
CA TYR A 73 12.74 -8.90 -18.46
C TYR A 73 13.77 -8.12 -19.28
N LYS A 74 14.83 -7.60 -18.64
CA LYS A 74 15.90 -6.88 -19.32
C LYS A 74 17.00 -7.83 -19.80
N ARG A 75 17.66 -7.41 -20.88
CA ARG A 75 18.83 -8.12 -21.39
C ARG A 75 19.99 -7.93 -20.42
N ARG A 76 20.43 -9.02 -19.81
CA ARG A 76 21.48 -9.04 -18.78
C ARG A 76 22.82 -9.48 -19.37
N GLN A 77 23.93 -9.01 -18.78
CA GLN A 77 25.27 -9.42 -19.19
C GLN A 77 25.60 -10.83 -18.66
N PRO A 78 26.24 -11.71 -19.46
CA PRO A 78 26.66 -13.01 -18.97
C PRO A 78 27.72 -12.90 -17.87
N LEU A 79 27.43 -13.44 -16.69
CA LEU A 79 28.31 -13.50 -15.52
C LEU A 79 28.49 -14.98 -15.08
N PRO A 80 29.15 -15.83 -15.90
CA PRO A 80 29.22 -17.27 -15.68
C PRO A 80 30.07 -17.69 -14.48
N SER A 81 30.77 -16.75 -13.82
CA SER A 81 31.50 -16.98 -12.57
C SER A 81 30.66 -16.74 -11.31
N MET A 82 29.49 -16.10 -11.45
CA MET A 82 28.62 -15.73 -10.32
C MET A 82 27.43 -16.67 -10.22
N ASP A 83 26.97 -16.88 -8.99
CA ASP A 83 25.69 -17.55 -8.73
C ASP A 83 24.55 -16.51 -8.78
N ALA A 84 23.38 -16.97 -9.22
CA ALA A 84 22.18 -16.16 -9.36
C ALA A 84 21.08 -16.62 -8.39
N ILE A 85 20.35 -15.66 -7.84
CA ILE A 85 19.12 -15.85 -7.07
C ILE A 85 17.98 -15.30 -7.91
N TYR A 86 17.02 -16.13 -8.28
CA TYR A 86 15.80 -15.73 -8.96
C TYR A 86 14.69 -15.67 -7.93
N PHE A 87 14.17 -14.48 -7.62
CA PHE A 87 12.93 -14.30 -6.87
C PHE A 87 11.87 -13.84 -7.87
N MET A 88 10.90 -14.68 -8.20
CA MET A 88 9.97 -14.41 -9.29
C MET A 88 8.62 -15.14 -9.13
N GLN A 89 7.59 -14.66 -9.82
CA GLN A 89 6.30 -15.34 -9.91
C GLN A 89 6.42 -16.65 -10.72
N PRO A 90 5.65 -17.70 -10.35
CA PRO A 90 5.60 -18.98 -11.04
C PRO A 90 4.77 -18.94 -12.33
N ILE A 91 4.93 -17.88 -13.14
CA ILE A 91 4.25 -17.71 -14.44
C ILE A 91 5.09 -18.28 -15.59
N LYS A 92 4.40 -18.73 -16.64
CA LYS A 92 5.01 -19.36 -17.82
C LYS A 92 6.14 -18.51 -18.43
N GLU A 93 5.91 -17.22 -18.60
CA GLU A 93 6.89 -16.30 -19.18
C GLU A 93 8.18 -16.25 -18.36
N ASN A 94 8.07 -16.05 -17.04
CA ASN A 94 9.22 -16.00 -16.14
C ASN A 94 10.02 -17.31 -16.17
N ILE A 95 9.32 -18.45 -16.12
CA ILE A 95 9.96 -19.77 -16.18
C ILE A 95 10.69 -19.96 -17.52
N GLN A 96 10.11 -19.51 -18.63
CA GLN A 96 10.75 -19.59 -19.95
C GLN A 96 12.00 -18.71 -20.03
N ILE A 97 11.97 -17.49 -19.49
CA ILE A 97 13.14 -16.61 -19.41
C ILE A 97 14.24 -17.28 -18.57
N PHE A 98 13.90 -17.79 -17.39
CA PHE A 98 14.83 -18.52 -16.54
C PHE A 98 15.47 -19.72 -17.25
N MET A 99 14.66 -20.54 -17.94
CA MET A 99 15.17 -21.69 -18.70
C MET A 99 16.11 -21.23 -19.82
N SER A 100 15.81 -20.12 -20.49
CA SER A 100 16.69 -19.54 -21.52
C SER A 100 18.01 -19.05 -20.93
N ASP A 101 18.00 -18.45 -19.74
CA ASP A 101 19.20 -17.93 -19.06
C ASP A 101 20.19 -19.05 -18.69
N MET A 102 19.64 -20.20 -18.28
CA MET A 102 20.40 -21.30 -17.67
C MET A 102 20.65 -22.49 -18.59
N SER A 103 19.99 -22.57 -19.75
CA SER A 103 20.13 -23.69 -20.68
C SER A 103 21.40 -23.60 -21.55
N GLY A 104 21.76 -24.73 -22.17
CA GLY A 104 22.81 -24.79 -23.19
C GLY A 104 24.24 -24.71 -22.64
N LYS A 105 25.21 -24.52 -23.54
CA LYS A 105 26.66 -24.56 -23.20
C LYS A 105 27.18 -23.27 -22.56
N ARG A 106 26.50 -22.14 -22.78
CA ARG A 106 26.91 -20.81 -22.31
C ARG A 106 25.78 -20.19 -21.47
N PRO A 107 25.62 -20.59 -20.20
CA PRO A 107 24.64 -19.98 -19.33
C PRO A 107 25.04 -18.54 -18.98
N LEU A 108 24.07 -17.74 -18.56
CA LEU A 108 24.33 -16.42 -17.97
C LEU A 108 25.03 -16.53 -16.61
N TYR A 109 24.74 -17.56 -15.82
CA TYR A 109 25.23 -17.70 -14.45
C TYR A 109 25.77 -19.12 -14.17
N LYS A 110 26.63 -19.24 -13.15
CA LYS A 110 27.25 -20.51 -12.76
C LYS A 110 26.21 -21.49 -12.20
N LYS A 111 25.41 -21.02 -11.25
CA LYS A 111 24.40 -21.76 -10.50
C LYS A 111 23.19 -20.86 -10.27
N ALA A 112 21.99 -21.43 -10.24
CA ALA A 112 20.77 -20.66 -9.97
C ALA A 112 20.00 -21.22 -8.75
N TYR A 113 19.58 -20.32 -7.87
CA TYR A 113 18.67 -20.59 -6.76
C TYR A 113 17.33 -19.94 -7.07
N ILE A 114 16.26 -20.72 -7.15
CA ILE A 114 14.93 -20.22 -7.52
C ILE A 114 14.05 -20.16 -6.29
N PHE A 115 13.45 -19.00 -6.07
CA PHE A 115 12.46 -18.72 -5.05
C PHE A 115 11.20 -18.21 -5.75
N PHE A 116 10.17 -19.04 -5.79
CA PHE A 116 8.88 -18.62 -6.34
C PHE A 116 8.10 -17.81 -5.31
N SER A 117 7.48 -16.70 -5.72
CA SER A 117 6.67 -15.87 -4.82
C SER A 117 5.39 -16.56 -4.35
N SER A 118 4.80 -17.45 -5.14
CA SER A 118 3.61 -18.24 -4.83
C SER A 118 3.79 -19.72 -5.21
N PRO A 119 2.87 -20.63 -4.82
CA PRO A 119 2.97 -22.04 -5.15
C PRO A 119 3.06 -22.30 -6.65
N ILE A 120 3.99 -23.16 -7.07
CA ILE A 120 4.17 -23.52 -8.48
C ILE A 120 3.14 -24.58 -8.91
N GLN A 121 2.63 -24.48 -10.13
CA GLN A 121 1.84 -25.57 -10.70
C GLN A 121 2.72 -26.81 -10.92
N LYS A 122 2.17 -28.01 -10.62
CA LYS A 122 2.94 -29.26 -10.55
C LYS A 122 3.58 -29.66 -11.88
N GLU A 123 3.06 -29.14 -12.99
CA GLU A 123 3.48 -29.44 -14.35
C GLU A 123 4.82 -28.78 -14.71
N TRP A 124 5.17 -27.66 -14.07
CA TRP A 124 6.38 -26.91 -14.37
C TRP A 124 7.63 -27.53 -13.77
N VAL A 125 7.54 -28.15 -12.59
CA VAL A 125 8.71 -28.77 -11.92
C VAL A 125 9.33 -29.87 -12.78
N PRO A 126 8.57 -30.83 -13.36
CA PRO A 126 9.11 -31.80 -14.31
C PRO A 126 9.71 -31.16 -15.56
N GLN A 127 9.13 -30.07 -16.07
CA GLN A 127 9.65 -29.38 -17.26
C GLN A 127 11.01 -28.73 -17.00
N ILE A 128 11.19 -28.08 -15.85
CA ILE A 128 12.49 -27.52 -15.45
C ILE A 128 13.52 -28.64 -15.32
N LYS A 129 13.14 -29.78 -14.73
CA LYS A 129 14.02 -30.94 -14.55
C LYS A 129 14.33 -31.69 -15.85
N LYS A 130 13.53 -31.53 -16.90
CA LYS A 130 13.71 -32.20 -18.19
C LYS A 130 14.97 -31.70 -18.91
N ASP A 131 15.34 -30.43 -18.74
CA ASP A 131 16.60 -29.90 -19.28
C ASP A 131 17.77 -30.28 -18.35
N SER A 132 18.63 -31.18 -18.81
CA SER A 132 19.79 -31.66 -18.05
C SER A 132 20.80 -30.54 -17.74
N SER A 133 20.92 -29.54 -18.62
CA SER A 133 21.83 -28.42 -18.43
C SER A 133 21.34 -27.48 -17.33
N VAL A 134 20.03 -27.25 -17.24
CA VAL A 134 19.42 -26.46 -16.15
C VAL A 134 19.47 -27.24 -14.84
N SER A 135 19.09 -28.53 -14.87
CA SER A 135 19.03 -29.39 -13.69
C SER A 135 20.38 -29.49 -12.95
N THR A 136 21.49 -29.62 -13.70
CA THR A 136 22.85 -29.67 -13.12
C THR A 136 23.31 -28.34 -12.51
N ARG A 137 22.73 -27.21 -12.93
CA ARG A 137 23.05 -25.86 -12.45
C ARG A 137 22.06 -25.36 -11.39
N LEU A 138 21.02 -26.13 -11.08
CA LEU A 138 20.02 -25.77 -10.09
C LEU A 138 20.57 -25.99 -8.67
N GLY A 139 20.70 -24.91 -7.91
CA GLY A 139 21.15 -24.93 -6.52
C GLY A 139 20.06 -25.14 -5.50
N GLY A 140 18.82 -24.80 -5.85
CA GLY A 140 17.65 -24.98 -5.01
C GLY A 140 16.41 -24.43 -5.71
N LEU A 141 15.26 -24.99 -5.35
CA LEU A 141 13.94 -24.52 -5.76
C LEU A 141 13.09 -24.49 -4.50
N SER A 142 12.55 -23.31 -4.17
CA SER A 142 11.73 -23.09 -2.98
C SER A 142 10.55 -22.17 -3.31
N GLU A 143 9.51 -22.27 -2.50
CA GLU A 143 8.31 -21.42 -2.56
C GLU A 143 8.32 -20.50 -1.35
N MET A 144 8.37 -19.20 -1.59
CA MET A 144 8.36 -18.19 -0.53
C MET A 144 6.95 -17.97 0.01
N ASN A 145 5.89 -18.19 -0.78
CA ASN A 145 4.52 -17.86 -0.37
C ASN A 145 4.46 -16.43 0.21
N LEU A 146 4.86 -15.46 -0.60
CA LEU A 146 5.01 -14.06 -0.27
C LEU A 146 4.61 -13.23 -1.51
N GLU A 147 3.34 -12.84 -1.58
CA GLU A 147 2.77 -11.99 -2.64
C GLU A 147 1.84 -10.92 -2.04
N TYR A 148 2.34 -10.18 -1.05
CA TYR A 148 1.69 -8.98 -0.52
C TYR A 148 2.74 -7.89 -0.27
N PHE A 149 2.28 -6.66 -0.15
CA PHE A 149 3.11 -5.49 0.11
C PHE A 149 2.71 -4.91 1.46
N ALA A 150 3.67 -4.83 2.38
CA ALA A 150 3.46 -4.15 3.65
C ALA A 150 3.39 -2.63 3.37
N VAL A 151 2.30 -1.99 3.77
CA VAL A 151 2.11 -0.54 3.64
C VAL A 151 2.71 0.14 4.87
N ASP A 152 2.24 -0.29 6.03
CA ASP A 152 2.69 0.16 7.35
C ASP A 152 2.90 -1.06 8.28
N SER A 153 3.00 -0.83 9.59
CA SER A 153 3.20 -1.88 10.58
C SER A 153 2.06 -2.89 10.71
N GLN A 154 0.83 -2.50 10.34
CA GLN A 154 -0.42 -3.25 10.48
C GLN A 154 -1.24 -3.37 9.18
N GLY A 155 -0.86 -2.66 8.12
CA GLY A 155 -1.52 -2.65 6.82
C GLY A 155 -0.74 -3.40 5.74
N PHE A 156 -1.47 -4.10 4.87
CA PHE A 156 -0.91 -4.67 3.65
C PHE A 156 -1.88 -4.52 2.47
N VAL A 157 -1.33 -4.56 1.26
CA VAL A 157 -2.09 -4.60 0.01
C VAL A 157 -1.67 -5.79 -0.85
N THR A 158 -2.55 -6.22 -1.75
CA THR A 158 -2.28 -7.33 -2.68
C THR A 158 -2.14 -6.88 -4.13
N ASP A 159 -2.07 -5.58 -4.45
CA ASP A 159 -1.79 -5.01 -5.80
C ASP A 159 -2.69 -5.59 -6.92
N HIS A 160 -4.00 -5.41 -6.76
CA HIS A 160 -5.03 -5.83 -7.73
C HIS A 160 -5.89 -4.62 -8.13
N ASP A 161 -5.29 -3.65 -8.81
CA ASP A 161 -5.92 -2.34 -9.08
C ASP A 161 -7.24 -2.44 -9.86
N LYS A 162 -7.40 -3.48 -10.67
CA LYS A 162 -8.60 -3.72 -11.48
C LYS A 162 -9.66 -4.58 -10.79
N ALA A 163 -9.45 -5.03 -9.56
CA ALA A 163 -10.38 -5.94 -8.89
C ALA A 163 -11.80 -5.36 -8.77
N LEU A 164 -11.93 -4.05 -8.54
CA LEU A 164 -13.24 -3.40 -8.46
C LEU A 164 -13.97 -3.50 -9.81
N GLU A 165 -13.27 -3.20 -10.91
CA GLU A 165 -13.81 -3.30 -12.27
C GLU A 165 -14.13 -4.76 -12.62
N GLU A 166 -13.19 -5.68 -12.42
CA GLU A 166 -13.33 -7.09 -12.82
C GLU A 166 -14.41 -7.85 -12.04
N LEU A 167 -14.67 -7.47 -10.79
CA LEU A 167 -15.61 -8.16 -9.90
C LEU A 167 -16.98 -7.47 -9.79
N PHE A 168 -17.07 -6.15 -10.00
CA PHE A 168 -18.29 -5.36 -9.78
C PHE A 168 -18.86 -4.71 -11.04
N THR A 169 -18.32 -4.98 -12.22
CA THR A 169 -19.01 -4.62 -13.48
C THR A 169 -20.00 -5.72 -13.90
N GLU A 170 -20.99 -5.36 -14.73
CA GLU A 170 -21.97 -6.28 -15.34
C GLU A 170 -21.29 -7.20 -16.36
N ASN A 171 -20.37 -8.05 -15.91
CA ASN A 171 -19.71 -9.06 -16.74
C ASN A 171 -20.50 -10.38 -16.71
N GLU A 172 -20.46 -11.10 -17.83
CA GLU A 172 -21.03 -12.45 -17.95
C GLU A 172 -20.53 -13.35 -16.82
N GLU A 173 -21.47 -14.04 -16.15
CA GLU A 173 -21.18 -14.88 -14.99
C GLU A 173 -20.04 -15.86 -15.26
N GLY A 174 -19.04 -15.90 -14.36
CA GLY A 174 -17.98 -16.90 -14.43
C GLY A 174 -17.02 -16.74 -15.61
N SER A 175 -16.90 -15.52 -16.15
CA SER A 175 -15.84 -15.20 -17.12
C SER A 175 -14.46 -15.66 -16.61
N MET A 176 -13.57 -15.99 -17.54
CA MET A 176 -12.20 -16.39 -17.20
C MET A 176 -11.49 -15.31 -16.37
N ASN A 177 -11.77 -14.03 -16.64
CA ASN A 177 -11.18 -12.91 -15.92
C ASN A 177 -11.69 -12.84 -14.47
N TYR A 178 -13.00 -12.98 -14.23
CA TYR A 178 -13.58 -12.99 -12.89
C TYR A 178 -12.95 -14.09 -12.01
N ASN A 179 -12.90 -15.32 -12.53
CA ASN A 179 -12.34 -16.45 -11.80
C ASN A 179 -10.82 -16.28 -11.58
N SER A 180 -10.10 -15.73 -12.57
CA SER A 180 -8.68 -15.42 -12.45
C SER A 180 -8.42 -14.38 -11.37
N CYS A 181 -9.22 -13.31 -11.30
CA CYS A 181 -9.14 -12.27 -10.28
C CYS A 181 -9.32 -12.86 -8.88
N ILE A 182 -10.41 -13.59 -8.64
CA ILE A 182 -10.67 -14.23 -7.33
C ILE A 182 -9.54 -15.18 -6.93
N ASN A 183 -9.04 -16.00 -7.85
CA ASN A 183 -7.97 -16.94 -7.57
C ASN A 183 -6.64 -16.24 -7.23
N THR A 184 -6.33 -15.14 -7.93
CA THR A 184 -5.11 -14.37 -7.67
C THR A 184 -5.22 -13.67 -6.31
N MET A 185 -6.33 -12.99 -6.04
CA MET A 185 -6.61 -12.38 -4.73
C MET A 185 -6.53 -13.41 -3.61
N ALA A 186 -7.16 -14.58 -3.77
CA ALA A 186 -7.16 -15.63 -2.77
C ALA A 186 -5.74 -16.16 -2.48
N THR A 187 -4.95 -16.37 -3.55
CA THR A 187 -3.56 -16.82 -3.42
C THR A 187 -2.73 -15.79 -2.66
N ARG A 188 -2.82 -14.51 -3.05
CA ARG A 188 -2.07 -13.41 -2.40
C ARG A 188 -2.48 -13.22 -0.94
N ILE A 189 -3.78 -13.20 -0.63
CA ILE A 189 -4.26 -13.17 0.76
C ILE A 189 -3.72 -14.35 1.56
N ALA A 190 -3.75 -15.56 1.00
CA ALA A 190 -3.23 -16.74 1.68
C ALA A 190 -1.71 -16.63 1.96
N THR A 191 -0.93 -15.97 1.09
CA THR A 191 0.52 -15.74 1.34
C THR A 191 0.80 -14.89 2.58
N VAL A 192 -0.13 -14.03 2.99
CA VAL A 192 -0.04 -13.25 4.23
C VAL A 192 0.00 -14.20 5.43
N PHE A 193 -0.97 -15.10 5.51
CA PHE A 193 -1.07 -16.11 6.57
C PHE A 193 0.07 -17.13 6.53
N ALA A 194 0.54 -17.50 5.33
CA ALA A 194 1.75 -18.31 5.19
C ALA A 194 2.98 -17.63 5.81
N SER A 195 3.10 -16.30 5.65
CA SER A 195 4.22 -15.50 6.16
C SER A 195 4.14 -15.28 7.67
N MET A 196 2.94 -15.01 8.19
CA MET A 196 2.70 -14.86 9.63
C MET A 196 2.74 -16.18 10.41
N ARG A 197 2.69 -17.33 9.71
CA ARG A 197 2.49 -18.66 10.31
C ARG A 197 1.19 -18.75 11.12
N GLU A 198 0.13 -18.19 10.54
CA GLU A 198 -1.20 -18.11 11.13
C GLU A 198 -2.20 -18.91 10.29
N PHE A 199 -3.16 -19.60 10.93
CA PHE A 199 -4.27 -20.27 10.25
C PHE A 199 -5.60 -19.66 10.73
N PRO A 200 -6.24 -18.80 9.93
CA PRO A 200 -7.42 -18.08 10.37
C PRO A 200 -8.70 -18.91 10.25
N ARG A 201 -9.65 -18.66 11.14
CA ARG A 201 -11.05 -18.94 10.89
C ARG A 201 -11.61 -17.88 9.94
N VAL A 202 -12.21 -18.31 8.83
CA VAL A 202 -12.64 -17.40 7.76
C VAL A 202 -14.11 -17.03 7.94
N HIS A 203 -14.33 -15.75 8.22
CA HIS A 203 -15.62 -15.08 8.23
C HIS A 203 -15.80 -14.25 6.95
N TYR A 204 -17.03 -14.12 6.48
CA TYR A 204 -17.32 -13.30 5.31
C TYR A 204 -18.71 -12.68 5.38
N ARG A 205 -18.88 -11.54 4.70
CA ARG A 205 -20.20 -10.93 4.49
C ARG A 205 -21.04 -11.86 3.63
N VAL A 206 -22.13 -12.37 4.20
CA VAL A 206 -23.09 -13.21 3.47
C VAL A 206 -23.94 -12.30 2.56
N ALA A 207 -24.21 -12.77 1.34
CA ALA A 207 -25.16 -12.15 0.44
C ALA A 207 -26.53 -11.98 1.13
N ARG A 208 -27.09 -10.77 1.13
CA ARG A 208 -28.40 -10.54 1.75
C ARG A 208 -29.51 -11.08 0.84
N THR A 209 -30.08 -12.23 1.18
CA THR A 209 -31.36 -12.69 0.62
C THR A 209 -32.50 -12.06 1.42
N ILE A 210 -33.01 -10.91 0.96
CA ILE A 210 -34.07 -10.18 1.67
C ILE A 210 -35.43 -10.88 1.46
N ASP A 211 -35.63 -11.59 0.35
CA ASP A 211 -36.77 -12.47 0.08
C ASP A 211 -36.44 -13.51 -1.01
N ALA A 212 -37.32 -14.49 -1.26
CA ALA A 212 -37.16 -15.49 -2.32
C ALA A 212 -37.29 -14.91 -3.75
N SER A 213 -37.62 -13.62 -3.89
CA SER A 213 -37.78 -12.90 -5.15
C SER A 213 -36.60 -11.98 -5.50
N THR A 214 -35.73 -11.67 -4.53
CA THR A 214 -34.55 -10.82 -4.70
C THR A 214 -33.46 -11.70 -5.26
N LEU A 215 -33.17 -11.52 -6.54
CA LEU A 215 -32.08 -12.21 -7.21
C LEU A 215 -30.76 -11.83 -6.54
N THR A 216 -30.11 -12.81 -5.90
CA THR A 216 -28.72 -12.67 -5.44
C THR A 216 -27.85 -12.34 -6.65
N THR A 217 -27.20 -11.18 -6.63
CA THR A 217 -26.32 -10.79 -7.74
C THR A 217 -24.98 -11.51 -7.62
N LEU A 218 -24.22 -11.62 -8.72
CA LEU A 218 -22.85 -12.13 -8.68
C LEU A 218 -21.94 -11.35 -7.72
N GLN A 219 -22.18 -10.05 -7.61
CA GLN A 219 -21.41 -9.11 -6.79
C GLN A 219 -21.58 -9.45 -5.31
N ASP A 220 -22.79 -9.83 -4.90
CA ASP A 220 -23.08 -10.29 -3.54
C ASP A 220 -22.36 -11.60 -3.18
N LEU A 221 -21.99 -12.40 -4.18
CA LEU A 221 -21.28 -13.67 -3.98
C LEU A 221 -19.75 -13.51 -3.93
N VAL A 222 -19.21 -12.32 -4.24
CA VAL A 222 -17.76 -12.07 -4.26
C VAL A 222 -17.09 -12.43 -2.93
N PRO A 223 -17.56 -11.95 -1.75
CA PRO A 223 -16.95 -12.33 -0.47
C PRO A 223 -16.98 -13.83 -0.21
N THR A 224 -18.08 -14.50 -0.58
CA THR A 224 -18.27 -15.94 -0.36
C THR A 224 -17.31 -16.76 -1.22
N LYS A 225 -17.19 -16.44 -2.51
CA LYS A 225 -16.26 -17.12 -3.43
C LYS A 225 -14.80 -16.86 -3.06
N LEU A 226 -14.47 -15.63 -2.65
CA LEU A 226 -13.14 -15.28 -2.18
C LEU A 226 -12.80 -16.05 -0.89
N ALA A 227 -13.70 -16.09 0.09
CA ALA A 227 -13.53 -16.84 1.34
C ALA A 227 -13.25 -18.33 1.10
N ALA A 228 -14.06 -18.98 0.26
CA ALA A 228 -13.86 -20.38 -0.09
C ALA A 228 -12.49 -20.60 -0.77
N SER A 229 -12.09 -19.71 -1.66
CA SER A 229 -10.82 -19.79 -2.39
C SER A 229 -9.62 -19.57 -1.46
N VAL A 230 -9.69 -18.61 -0.54
CA VAL A 230 -8.67 -18.35 0.49
C VAL A 230 -8.52 -19.56 1.41
N TRP A 231 -9.63 -20.09 1.91
CA TRP A 231 -9.64 -21.31 2.73
C TRP A 231 -8.98 -22.49 2.00
N ASN A 232 -9.34 -22.72 0.74
CA ASN A 232 -8.74 -23.79 -0.07
C ASN A 232 -7.22 -23.62 -0.23
N CYS A 233 -6.72 -22.39 -0.33
CA CYS A 233 -5.28 -22.14 -0.36
C CYS A 233 -4.62 -22.49 0.98
N MET A 234 -5.17 -22.00 2.09
CA MET A 234 -4.60 -22.22 3.43
C MET A 234 -4.71 -23.68 3.88
N ALA A 235 -5.75 -24.40 3.48
CA ALA A 235 -5.89 -25.84 3.74
C ALA A 235 -4.73 -26.64 3.13
N ARG A 236 -4.19 -26.22 1.98
CA ARG A 236 -2.98 -26.84 1.38
C ARG A 236 -1.72 -26.51 2.18
N TYR A 237 -1.63 -25.35 2.82
CA TYR A 237 -0.46 -24.98 3.62
C TYR A 237 -0.25 -25.88 4.83
N LYS A 238 -1.33 -26.44 5.41
CA LYS A 238 -1.24 -27.43 6.49
C LYS A 238 -0.35 -28.64 6.16
N SER A 239 -0.23 -29.01 4.89
CA SER A 239 0.59 -30.14 4.43
C SER A 239 1.85 -29.75 3.66
N THR A 240 1.96 -28.50 3.21
CA THR A 240 3.05 -28.05 2.33
C THR A 240 4.05 -27.14 3.03
N ILE A 241 3.63 -26.41 4.07
CA ILE A 241 4.50 -25.53 4.85
C ILE A 241 4.90 -26.24 6.16
N PRO A 242 6.20 -26.39 6.45
CA PRO A 242 6.65 -26.96 7.72
C PRO A 242 6.14 -26.15 8.92
N GLU A 243 5.69 -26.85 9.96
CA GLU A 243 5.21 -26.25 11.23
C GLU A 243 4.05 -25.27 11.09
N PHE A 244 3.29 -25.33 9.99
CA PHE A 244 2.09 -24.51 9.82
C PHE A 244 0.98 -24.95 10.78
N PRO A 245 0.23 -24.02 11.40
CA PRO A 245 -0.81 -24.37 12.38
C PRO A 245 -1.88 -25.29 11.80
N GLN A 246 -2.26 -26.30 12.59
CA GLN A 246 -3.27 -27.29 12.22
C GLN A 246 -4.68 -26.90 12.69
N THR A 247 -4.76 -26.08 13.74
CA THR A 247 -5.96 -25.49 14.30
C THR A 247 -6.00 -23.99 14.06
N GLU A 248 -7.17 -23.39 14.21
CA GLU A 248 -7.38 -21.94 14.04
C GLU A 248 -6.58 -21.16 15.09
N THR A 249 -5.91 -20.09 14.65
CA THR A 249 -5.04 -19.24 15.50
C THR A 249 -5.44 -17.77 15.48
N CYS A 250 -6.20 -17.34 14.47
CA CYS A 250 -6.71 -15.97 14.36
C CYS A 250 -8.04 -15.94 13.57
N GLU A 251 -8.58 -14.74 13.37
CA GLU A 251 -9.84 -14.50 12.66
C GLU A 251 -9.56 -13.71 11.36
N LEU A 252 -10.16 -14.12 10.23
CA LEU A 252 -10.13 -13.38 8.97
C LEU A 252 -11.55 -12.97 8.59
N LEU A 253 -11.82 -11.67 8.51
CA LEU A 253 -13.10 -11.15 8.02
C LEU A 253 -12.98 -10.63 6.59
N ILE A 254 -13.75 -11.21 5.67
CA ILE A 254 -13.81 -10.80 4.27
C ILE A 254 -15.10 -10.03 4.01
N VAL A 255 -14.94 -8.77 3.62
CA VAL A 255 -16.02 -7.85 3.24
C VAL A 255 -15.77 -7.32 1.83
N ASP A 256 -16.81 -6.80 1.21
CA ASP A 256 -16.69 -5.98 0.00
C ASP A 256 -17.05 -4.52 0.31
N ARG A 257 -16.91 -3.66 -0.70
CA ARG A 257 -17.10 -2.21 -0.56
C ARG A 257 -18.55 -1.82 -0.28
N SER A 258 -19.53 -2.73 -0.40
CA SER A 258 -20.94 -2.41 -0.11
C SER A 258 -21.19 -2.10 1.36
N ILE A 259 -20.28 -2.46 2.28
CA ILE A 259 -20.45 -2.18 3.70
C ILE A 259 -20.36 -0.68 4.00
N ASP A 260 -19.60 0.06 3.18
CA ASP A 260 -19.38 1.49 3.32
C ASP A 260 -18.82 2.04 2.00
N GLN A 261 -19.65 2.73 1.23
CA GLN A 261 -19.22 3.35 -0.03
C GLN A 261 -18.69 4.78 0.15
N ILE A 262 -18.84 5.34 1.34
CA ILE A 262 -18.66 6.77 1.62
C ILE A 262 -17.24 7.05 2.08
N ALA A 263 -16.69 6.22 2.99
CA ALA A 263 -15.36 6.42 3.55
C ALA A 263 -14.23 6.63 2.50
N PRO A 264 -14.20 5.94 1.34
CA PRO A 264 -13.15 6.16 0.33
C PRO A 264 -13.31 7.46 -0.46
N ILE A 265 -14.47 8.12 -0.35
CA ILE A 265 -14.86 9.27 -1.16
C ILE A 265 -14.87 10.54 -0.32
N MET A 266 -15.16 10.45 0.97
CA MET A 266 -15.18 11.61 1.86
C MET A 266 -13.76 12.14 2.11
N HIS A 267 -13.62 13.45 2.35
CA HIS A 267 -12.35 14.01 2.82
C HIS A 267 -12.09 13.58 4.28
N GLU A 268 -10.98 12.88 4.49
CA GLU A 268 -10.48 12.52 5.82
C GLU A 268 -9.44 13.55 6.30
N TRP A 269 -9.50 13.91 7.58
CA TRP A 269 -8.76 15.04 8.13
C TRP A 269 -7.53 14.63 8.97
N THR A 270 -7.19 13.35 9.01
CA THR A 270 -5.90 12.89 9.53
C THR A 270 -4.77 13.30 8.58
N TYR A 271 -3.58 13.54 9.13
CA TYR A 271 -2.45 14.06 8.38
C TYR A 271 -2.06 13.14 7.21
N ASP A 272 -2.04 11.83 7.43
CA ASP A 272 -1.72 10.82 6.41
C ASP A 272 -2.75 10.82 5.26
N ALA A 273 -4.03 10.66 5.60
CA ALA A 273 -5.08 10.57 4.62
C ALA A 273 -5.16 11.84 3.77
N MET A 274 -5.00 13.00 4.39
CA MET A 274 -4.99 14.28 3.69
C MET A 274 -3.75 14.48 2.81
N CYS A 275 -2.59 13.95 3.19
CA CYS A 275 -1.41 13.92 2.31
C CYS A 275 -1.68 13.09 1.06
N HIS A 276 -2.23 11.88 1.22
CA HIS A 276 -2.54 11.00 0.09
C HIS A 276 -3.62 11.58 -0.82
N ASP A 277 -4.66 12.21 -0.26
CA ASP A 277 -5.75 12.85 -1.00
C ASP A 277 -5.25 14.07 -1.81
N LEU A 278 -4.49 14.97 -1.17
CA LEU A 278 -4.22 16.30 -1.75
C LEU A 278 -2.86 16.46 -2.43
N LEU A 279 -1.88 15.58 -2.18
CA LEU A 279 -0.50 15.75 -2.68
C LEU A 279 -0.14 14.88 -3.89
N GLY A 280 -1.06 14.04 -4.37
CA GLY A 280 -0.82 13.18 -5.53
C GLY A 280 0.33 12.19 -5.29
N MET A 281 0.36 11.57 -4.12
CA MET A 281 1.38 10.61 -3.74
C MET A 281 1.26 9.30 -4.54
N ASP A 282 2.40 8.65 -4.77
CA ASP A 282 2.47 7.33 -5.41
C ASP A 282 2.93 6.30 -4.36
N GLY A 283 1.96 5.65 -3.73
CA GLY A 283 2.18 5.00 -2.43
C GLY A 283 2.71 6.02 -1.42
N ASN A 284 3.78 5.67 -0.71
CA ASN A 284 4.40 6.55 0.29
C ASN A 284 5.37 7.60 -0.31
N LYS A 285 5.47 7.68 -1.64
CA LYS A 285 6.40 8.59 -2.33
C LYS A 285 5.75 9.94 -2.55
N TYR A 286 6.36 10.97 -1.98
CA TYR A 286 6.05 12.37 -2.19
C TYR A 286 7.14 13.03 -3.05
N VAL A 287 6.74 13.84 -4.04
CA VAL A 287 7.66 14.61 -4.89
C VAL A 287 7.67 16.07 -4.43
N GLN A 288 8.75 16.45 -3.75
CA GLN A 288 8.98 17.80 -3.26
C GLN A 288 9.57 18.67 -4.38
N GLU A 289 9.11 19.91 -4.51
CA GLU A 289 9.69 20.89 -5.42
C GLU A 289 10.61 21.83 -4.65
N VAL A 290 11.93 21.68 -4.83
CA VAL A 290 12.93 22.48 -4.13
C VAL A 290 13.58 23.50 -5.08
N PRO A 291 13.95 24.70 -4.60
CA PRO A 291 14.67 25.68 -5.44
C PRO A 291 16.02 25.12 -5.91
N ASN A 292 16.31 25.24 -7.21
CA ASN A 292 17.57 24.76 -7.76
C ASN A 292 18.75 25.61 -7.24
N LYS A 293 19.80 24.95 -6.73
CA LYS A 293 21.01 25.60 -6.18
C LYS A 293 21.90 26.25 -7.25
N THR A 294 21.65 26.02 -8.55
CA THR A 294 22.57 26.39 -9.65
C THR A 294 21.92 27.18 -10.81
N GLY A 295 20.65 27.58 -10.73
CA GLY A 295 19.97 28.35 -11.78
C GLY A 295 18.54 28.75 -11.45
N SER A 296 17.82 29.36 -12.39
CA SER A 296 16.37 29.63 -12.24
C SER A 296 15.56 28.37 -12.56
N GLY A 297 14.95 27.76 -11.54
CA GLY A 297 14.03 26.65 -11.69
C GLY A 297 13.80 25.89 -10.38
N THR A 298 12.84 24.98 -10.39
CA THR A 298 12.60 24.01 -9.31
C THR A 298 13.21 22.66 -9.69
N GLU A 299 13.82 21.99 -8.72
CA GLU A 299 14.28 20.61 -8.78
C GLU A 299 13.25 19.72 -8.07
N LYS A 300 12.96 18.56 -8.66
CA LYS A 300 12.04 17.59 -8.06
C LYS A 300 12.84 16.59 -7.23
N LYS A 301 12.60 16.57 -5.93
CA LYS A 301 13.21 15.64 -4.98
C LYS A 301 12.17 14.62 -4.53
N GLU A 302 12.44 13.35 -4.75
CA GLU A 302 11.60 12.27 -4.24
C GLU A 302 11.92 12.01 -2.76
N VAL A 303 10.88 11.89 -1.94
CA VAL A 303 10.96 11.60 -0.51
C VAL A 303 9.95 10.51 -0.16
N LEU A 304 10.32 9.62 0.76
CA LEU A 304 9.47 8.56 1.25
C LEU A 304 8.95 8.91 2.64
N LEU A 305 7.63 8.93 2.81
CA LEU A 305 6.94 9.14 4.07
C LEU A 305 6.63 7.79 4.71
N GLU A 306 7.51 7.30 5.57
CA GLU A 306 7.47 5.94 6.12
C GLU A 306 7.73 5.91 7.63
N ASP A 307 7.50 4.76 8.27
CA ASP A 307 7.68 4.52 9.71
C ASP A 307 9.10 4.81 10.24
N HIS A 308 10.10 4.90 9.36
CA HIS A 308 11.46 5.28 9.76
C HIS A 308 11.62 6.79 9.99
N ASP A 309 10.66 7.60 9.53
CA ASP A 309 10.59 9.02 9.83
C ASP A 309 9.81 9.19 11.15
N PRO A 310 10.48 9.58 12.24
CA PRO A 310 9.83 9.72 13.53
C PRO A 310 8.77 10.84 13.56
N ILE A 311 8.88 11.84 12.67
CA ILE A 311 7.89 12.93 12.59
C ILE A 311 6.64 12.43 11.89
N TRP A 312 6.80 11.72 10.78
CA TRP A 312 5.69 11.05 10.10
C TRP A 312 4.93 10.12 11.04
N LEU A 313 5.65 9.20 11.71
CA LEU A 313 5.04 8.22 12.61
C LEU A 313 4.26 8.86 13.76
N GLU A 314 4.73 10.00 14.27
CA GLU A 314 4.05 10.73 15.35
C GLU A 314 2.79 11.48 14.85
N LEU A 315 2.79 11.95 13.61
CA LEU A 315 1.77 12.88 13.10
C LEU A 315 0.73 12.24 12.19
N ARG A 316 1.05 11.13 11.52
CA ARG A 316 0.24 10.51 10.45
C ARG A 316 -1.23 10.30 10.85
N ASP A 317 -1.49 9.88 12.08
CA ASP A 317 -2.82 9.54 12.59
C ASP A 317 -3.51 10.72 13.31
N VAL A 318 -2.85 11.88 13.39
CA VAL A 318 -3.35 13.08 14.08
C VAL A 318 -4.10 13.97 13.11
N HIS A 319 -5.14 14.67 13.59
CA HIS A 319 -5.86 15.65 12.80
C HIS A 319 -4.91 16.74 12.24
N VAL A 320 -5.06 17.10 10.97
CA VAL A 320 -4.14 17.99 10.22
C VAL A 320 -3.89 19.34 10.91
N ALA A 321 -4.90 19.89 11.59
CA ALA A 321 -4.78 21.13 12.36
C ALA A 321 -3.87 20.97 13.59
N ASP A 322 -4.01 19.86 14.31
CA ASP A 322 -3.18 19.56 15.47
C ASP A 322 -1.75 19.22 15.04
N ALA A 323 -1.59 18.50 13.91
CA ALA A 323 -0.30 18.23 13.31
C ALA A 323 0.46 19.53 12.99
N ASN A 324 -0.22 20.52 12.39
CA ASN A 324 0.38 21.82 12.09
C ASN A 324 0.81 22.57 13.36
N LEU A 325 -0.01 22.58 14.40
CA LEU A 325 0.34 23.19 15.69
C LEU A 325 1.58 22.53 16.31
N ARG A 326 1.62 21.19 16.33
CA ARG A 326 2.77 20.42 16.85
C ARG A 326 4.03 20.68 16.03
N LEU A 327 3.93 20.79 14.71
CA LEU A 327 5.07 21.10 13.84
C LEU A 327 5.65 22.48 14.13
N HIS A 328 4.82 23.50 14.28
CA HIS A 328 5.28 24.84 14.66
C HIS A 328 5.91 24.86 16.05
N GLU A 329 5.32 24.17 17.02
CA GLU A 329 5.89 24.05 18.37
C GLU A 329 7.25 23.33 18.34
N LYS A 330 7.36 22.21 17.62
CA LYS A 330 8.61 21.47 17.44
C LYS A 330 9.68 22.32 16.77
N MET A 331 9.34 23.06 15.71
CA MET A 331 10.28 23.95 15.01
C MET A 331 10.80 25.06 15.95
N SER A 332 9.90 25.72 16.68
CA SER A 332 10.26 26.75 17.67
C SER A 332 11.13 26.19 18.81
N ASN A 333 10.76 25.03 19.35
CA ASN A 333 11.51 24.33 20.38
C ASN A 333 12.90 23.89 19.89
N PHE A 334 12.99 23.41 18.64
CA PHE A 334 14.25 23.00 18.03
C PHE A 334 15.20 24.18 17.87
N ILE A 335 14.72 25.31 17.36
CA ILE A 335 15.52 26.54 17.19
C ILE A 335 15.97 27.10 18.55
N SER A 336 15.08 27.16 19.54
CA SER A 336 15.38 27.76 20.85
C SER A 336 16.33 26.92 21.71
N LYS A 337 16.23 25.59 21.67
CA LYS A 337 17.05 24.70 22.51
C LYS A 337 18.39 24.33 21.88
N ASN A 338 18.56 24.52 20.57
CA ASN A 338 19.72 24.01 19.84
C ASN A 338 20.65 25.13 19.37
N LYS A 339 21.76 25.34 20.10
CA LYS A 339 22.78 26.35 19.78
C LYS A 339 23.35 26.20 18.36
N ALA A 340 23.37 24.98 17.80
CA ALA A 340 23.80 24.72 16.42
C ALA A 340 22.79 25.19 15.37
N ALA A 341 21.49 25.05 15.64
CA ALA A 341 20.43 25.56 14.76
C ALA A 341 20.40 27.10 14.75
N GLN A 342 20.65 27.73 15.91
CA GLN A 342 20.78 29.19 16.01
C GLN A 342 21.92 29.74 15.15
N LEU A 343 23.03 29.00 15.03
CA LEU A 343 24.17 29.36 14.15
C LEU A 343 23.89 29.16 12.65
N HIS A 344 22.99 28.23 12.29
CA HIS A 344 22.61 27.98 10.90
C HIS A 344 21.71 29.08 10.30
N GLN A 345 20.89 29.74 11.12
CA GLN A 345 20.08 30.91 10.71
C GLN A 345 20.73 32.26 11.04
N ALA A 346 21.56 32.35 12.09
CA ALA A 346 22.22 33.59 12.48
C ALA A 346 23.75 33.45 12.46
N ARG A 347 24.43 34.36 11.75
CA ARG A 347 25.87 34.61 11.88
C ARG A 347 26.21 35.23 13.25
N ALA A 348 25.80 34.61 14.35
CA ALA A 348 25.94 35.18 15.70
C ALA A 348 27.24 34.71 16.37
N GLY A 349 28.16 35.66 16.54
CA GLY A 349 29.48 35.48 17.16
C GLY A 349 29.43 35.39 18.68
N GLY A 350 29.12 34.21 19.22
CA GLY A 350 29.40 33.86 20.61
C GLY A 350 30.66 32.98 20.70
N GLU A 351 31.56 33.27 21.65
CA GLU A 351 32.74 32.42 21.93
C GLU A 351 32.30 31.04 22.44
N LEU A 352 32.50 30.01 21.62
CA LEU A 352 32.23 28.61 21.97
C LEU A 352 33.52 27.93 22.43
N SER A 353 33.45 27.10 23.47
CA SER A 353 34.61 26.34 23.92
C SER A 353 35.01 25.25 22.92
N THR A 354 36.29 24.92 22.84
CA THR A 354 36.83 23.89 21.92
C THR A 354 36.22 22.50 22.12
N LYS A 355 35.82 22.15 23.35
CA LYS A 355 35.10 20.90 23.66
C LYS A 355 33.65 20.93 23.18
N GLU A 356 32.98 22.08 23.24
CA GLU A 356 31.64 22.25 22.70
C GLU A 356 31.66 22.20 21.17
N LEU A 357 32.65 22.81 20.53
CA LEU A 357 32.87 22.72 19.08
C LEU A 357 33.06 21.26 18.61
N GLN A 358 33.87 20.45 19.32
CA GLN A 358 34.05 19.04 18.96
C GLN A 358 32.78 18.21 19.12
N LYS A 359 31.99 18.44 20.18
CA LYS A 359 30.68 17.79 20.35
C LYS A 359 29.70 18.21 19.26
N MET A 360 29.69 19.51 18.90
CA MET A 360 28.91 20.06 17.80
C MET A 360 29.24 19.39 16.48
N VAL A 361 30.53 19.36 16.11
CA VAL A 361 30.98 18.78 14.83
C VAL A 361 30.56 17.32 14.69
N ARG A 362 30.58 16.56 15.79
CA ARG A 362 30.13 15.15 15.79
C ARG A 362 28.62 15.01 15.67
N ALA A 363 27.84 15.95 16.20
CA ALA A 363 26.38 15.90 16.21
C ALA A 363 25.74 16.58 14.99
N LEU A 364 26.49 17.40 14.23
CA LEU A 364 26.03 18.09 13.02
C LEU A 364 25.25 17.19 12.04
N PRO A 365 25.74 15.99 11.66
CA PRO A 365 25.01 15.14 10.71
C PRO A 365 23.62 14.70 11.22
N GLN A 366 23.53 14.37 12.51
CA GLN A 366 22.26 14.00 13.14
C GLN A 366 21.31 15.19 13.20
N TYR A 367 21.84 16.40 13.44
CA TYR A 367 21.04 17.62 13.42
C TYR A 367 20.53 17.96 12.03
N THR A 368 21.36 17.79 11.00
CA THR A 368 20.96 18.00 9.61
C THR A 368 19.82 17.05 9.23
N ASP A 369 19.90 15.77 9.58
CA ASP A 369 18.79 14.82 9.32
C ASP A 369 17.49 15.23 10.05
N GLN A 370 17.57 15.64 11.32
CA GLN A 370 16.40 16.07 12.10
C GLN A 370 15.75 17.34 11.55
N ILE A 371 16.55 18.34 11.19
CA ILE A 371 16.01 19.59 10.64
C ILE A 371 15.47 19.39 9.22
N ASP A 372 16.07 18.52 8.41
CA ASP A 372 15.59 18.21 7.07
C ASP A 372 14.20 17.55 7.12
N LYS A 373 14.02 16.56 8.00
CA LYS A 373 12.71 15.91 8.22
C LYS A 373 11.67 16.89 8.77
N LEU A 374 12.03 17.70 9.77
CA LEU A 374 11.09 18.66 10.35
C LEU A 374 10.68 19.73 9.33
N SER A 375 11.63 20.24 8.55
CA SER A 375 11.37 21.24 7.51
C SER A 375 10.47 20.68 6.41
N LEU A 376 10.70 19.41 6.00
CA LEU A 376 9.83 18.70 5.06
C LEU A 376 8.38 18.70 5.53
N HIS A 377 8.12 18.30 6.78
CA HIS A 377 6.75 18.21 7.28
C HIS A 377 6.07 19.57 7.47
N VAL A 378 6.84 20.61 7.82
CA VAL A 378 6.34 22.00 7.84
C VAL A 378 5.93 22.44 6.42
N GLU A 379 6.75 22.17 5.41
CA GLU A 379 6.42 22.49 4.02
C GLU A 379 5.18 21.73 3.53
N ILE A 380 5.08 20.44 3.85
CA ILE A 380 3.90 19.62 3.54
C ILE A 380 2.66 20.25 4.19
N ALA A 381 2.73 20.60 5.48
CA ALA A 381 1.61 21.22 6.18
C ALA A 381 1.21 22.55 5.53
N GLU A 382 2.16 23.43 5.23
CA GLU A 382 1.90 24.70 4.53
C GLU A 382 1.20 24.48 3.18
N LYS A 383 1.65 23.49 2.40
CA LYS A 383 1.04 23.13 1.12
C LYS A 383 -0.39 22.60 1.30
N LEU A 384 -0.63 21.70 2.25
CA LEU A 384 -1.97 21.19 2.57
C LEU A 384 -2.92 22.32 2.94
N PHE A 385 -2.52 23.22 3.85
CA PHE A 385 -3.35 24.36 4.24
C PHE A 385 -3.61 25.34 3.08
N GLY A 386 -2.64 25.48 2.17
CA GLY A 386 -2.82 26.20 0.91
C GLY A 386 -3.95 25.59 0.07
N ILE A 387 -3.92 24.27 -0.15
CA ILE A 387 -4.93 23.54 -0.93
C ILE A 387 -6.30 23.57 -0.25
N ILE A 388 -6.36 23.32 1.07
CA ILE A 388 -7.60 23.36 1.87
C ILE A 388 -8.30 24.70 1.72
N LYS A 389 -7.54 25.80 1.76
CA LYS A 389 -8.09 27.15 1.59
C LYS A 389 -8.51 27.41 0.15
N GLN A 390 -7.68 27.03 -0.83
CA GLN A 390 -7.94 27.28 -2.25
C GLN A 390 -9.16 26.51 -2.76
N GLN A 391 -9.36 25.28 -2.31
CA GLN A 391 -10.45 24.43 -2.74
C GLN A 391 -11.69 24.50 -1.84
N HIS A 392 -11.69 25.40 -0.84
CA HIS A 392 -12.79 25.56 0.12
C HIS A 392 -13.17 24.25 0.83
N LEU A 393 -12.17 23.42 1.17
CA LEU A 393 -12.41 22.07 1.70
C LEU A 393 -13.11 22.06 3.06
N LYS A 394 -13.07 23.17 3.81
CA LYS A 394 -13.84 23.29 5.05
C LYS A 394 -15.35 23.27 4.77
N ASP A 395 -15.78 24.01 3.75
CA ASP A 395 -17.20 24.11 3.39
C ASP A 395 -17.68 22.83 2.70
N VAL A 396 -16.84 22.26 1.83
CA VAL A 396 -17.08 20.95 1.20
C VAL A 396 -17.18 19.86 2.26
N GLY A 397 -16.17 19.72 3.12
CA GLY A 397 -16.13 18.70 4.18
C GLY A 397 -17.29 18.83 5.16
N GLN A 398 -17.72 20.05 5.51
CA GLN A 398 -18.92 20.25 6.33
C GLN A 398 -20.17 19.71 5.63
N LEU A 399 -20.35 20.01 4.34
CA LEU A 399 -21.48 19.49 3.57
C LEU A 399 -21.43 17.96 3.41
N GLU A 400 -20.24 17.38 3.22
CA GLU A 400 -20.06 15.92 3.20
C GLU A 400 -20.57 15.28 4.49
N GLN A 401 -20.16 15.82 5.66
CA GLN A 401 -20.63 15.35 6.95
C GLN A 401 -22.15 15.52 7.11
N ASP A 402 -22.68 16.69 6.75
CA ASP A 402 -24.12 16.97 6.88
C ASP A 402 -24.97 16.06 5.98
N LEU A 403 -24.49 15.69 4.79
CA LEU A 403 -25.16 14.71 3.95
C LEU A 403 -25.19 13.34 4.64
N VAL A 404 -24.05 12.86 5.14
CA VAL A 404 -23.91 11.53 5.76
C VAL A 404 -24.73 11.39 7.03
N PHE A 405 -24.75 12.42 7.88
CA PHE A 405 -25.56 12.43 9.09
C PHE A 405 -27.05 12.77 8.86
N GLY A 406 -27.43 13.12 7.62
CA GLY A 406 -28.82 13.42 7.25
C GLY A 406 -29.28 14.83 7.66
N ASN A 407 -28.36 15.75 7.93
CA ASN A 407 -28.62 17.16 8.19
C ASN A 407 -28.80 17.98 6.91
N ALA A 408 -28.32 17.48 5.77
CA ALA A 408 -28.44 18.11 4.45
C ALA A 408 -29.03 17.15 3.41
N GLY A 409 -29.62 17.71 2.35
CA GLY A 409 -30.15 16.95 1.22
C GLY A 409 -29.95 17.65 -0.11
N SER A 410 -30.85 17.38 -1.06
CA SER A 410 -30.75 17.95 -2.41
C SER A 410 -30.87 19.46 -2.45
N LYS A 411 -31.60 20.07 -1.52
CA LYS A 411 -31.77 21.53 -1.46
C LYS A 411 -30.44 22.20 -1.13
N GLU A 412 -29.79 21.74 -0.08
CA GLU A 412 -28.50 22.26 0.39
C GLU A 412 -27.41 22.05 -0.66
N LEU A 413 -27.41 20.90 -1.37
CA LEU A 413 -26.53 20.67 -2.52
C LEU A 413 -26.77 21.67 -3.66
N ILE A 414 -28.03 21.92 -4.03
CA ILE A 414 -28.37 22.89 -5.08
C ILE A 414 -27.90 24.30 -4.68
N ASP A 415 -28.17 24.69 -3.43
CA ASP A 415 -27.78 25.99 -2.91
C ASP A 415 -26.24 26.12 -2.84
N PHE A 416 -25.54 25.05 -2.44
CA PHE A 416 -24.07 25.00 -2.41
C PHE A 416 -23.47 25.15 -3.82
N PHE A 417 -23.92 24.36 -4.80
CA PHE A 417 -23.42 24.46 -6.18
C PHE A 417 -23.73 25.78 -6.86
N ARG A 418 -24.79 26.50 -6.44
CA ARG A 418 -25.09 27.84 -6.94
C ARG A 418 -24.18 28.91 -6.34
N THR A 419 -23.89 28.79 -5.05
CA THR A 419 -23.13 29.78 -4.28
C THR A 419 -21.62 29.62 -4.39
N HIS A 420 -21.12 28.40 -4.62
CA HIS A 420 -19.69 28.06 -4.68
C HIS A 420 -19.32 27.57 -6.09
N GLN A 421 -19.25 28.48 -7.06
CA GLN A 421 -18.97 28.15 -8.47
C GLN A 421 -17.53 27.69 -8.71
N ASP A 422 -16.60 28.15 -7.87
CA ASP A 422 -15.15 27.94 -7.90
C ASP A 422 -14.71 26.58 -7.34
N ILE A 423 -15.62 25.80 -6.75
CA ILE A 423 -15.33 24.43 -6.30
C ILE A 423 -14.91 23.56 -7.49
N SER A 424 -13.89 22.74 -7.27
CA SER A 424 -13.36 21.81 -8.27
C SER A 424 -14.42 20.82 -8.75
N ARG A 425 -14.28 20.36 -10.00
CA ARG A 425 -15.11 19.30 -10.58
C ARG A 425 -15.08 18.03 -9.70
N GLU A 426 -13.90 17.70 -9.18
CA GLU A 426 -13.68 16.52 -8.33
C GLU A 426 -14.45 16.59 -7.01
N ASN A 427 -14.44 17.75 -6.31
CA ASN A 427 -15.19 17.91 -5.06
C ASN A 427 -16.71 17.88 -5.31
N LYS A 428 -17.18 18.43 -6.44
CA LYS A 428 -18.59 18.31 -6.86
C LYS A 428 -18.97 16.85 -7.15
N LEU A 429 -18.07 16.10 -7.79
CA LEU A 429 -18.24 14.66 -8.02
C LEU A 429 -18.32 13.88 -6.70
N ARG A 430 -17.39 14.10 -5.76
CA ARG A 430 -17.37 13.46 -4.44
C ARG A 430 -18.69 13.68 -3.69
N LEU A 431 -19.16 14.93 -3.60
CA LEU A 431 -20.45 15.28 -2.99
C LEU A 431 -21.63 14.53 -3.63
N LEU A 432 -21.64 14.39 -4.96
CA LEU A 432 -22.70 13.69 -5.67
C LEU A 432 -22.60 12.16 -5.52
N MET A 433 -21.40 11.59 -5.43
CA MET A 433 -21.22 10.17 -5.13
C MET A 433 -21.63 9.85 -3.69
N ILE A 434 -21.30 10.71 -2.72
CA ILE A 434 -21.79 10.59 -1.33
C ILE A 434 -23.33 10.66 -1.31
N TYR A 435 -23.92 11.62 -2.02
CA TYR A 435 -25.37 11.74 -2.13
C TYR A 435 -26.00 10.51 -2.80
N ALA A 436 -25.36 9.94 -3.83
CA ALA A 436 -25.80 8.72 -4.51
C ALA A 436 -25.77 7.49 -3.59
N ALA A 437 -24.72 7.35 -2.77
CA ALA A 437 -24.62 6.26 -1.79
C ALA A 437 -25.75 6.30 -0.75
N ILE A 438 -26.17 7.50 -0.33
CA ILE A 438 -27.21 7.69 0.69
C ILE A 438 -28.63 7.67 0.08
N ASN A 439 -28.80 8.21 -1.14
CA ASN A 439 -30.09 8.38 -1.81
C ASN A 439 -30.08 7.86 -3.27
N PRO A 440 -29.84 6.56 -3.50
CA PRO A 440 -29.64 6.02 -4.85
C PRO A 440 -30.83 6.27 -5.79
N GLU A 441 -32.07 6.12 -5.29
CA GLU A 441 -33.28 6.35 -6.11
C GLU A 441 -33.44 7.82 -6.55
N LYS A 442 -32.99 8.78 -5.73
CA LYS A 442 -33.11 10.20 -6.08
C LYS A 442 -32.13 10.58 -7.19
N ILE A 443 -30.94 10.00 -7.19
CA ILE A 443 -29.94 10.21 -8.24
C ILE A 443 -30.38 9.63 -9.59
N GLN A 444 -31.06 8.48 -9.59
CA GLN A 444 -31.57 7.85 -10.82
C GLN A 444 -32.77 8.58 -11.45
N SER A 445 -33.35 9.55 -10.76
CA SER A 445 -34.46 10.33 -11.26
C SER A 445 -34.02 11.43 -12.24
N GLU A 446 -34.97 11.97 -13.01
CA GLU A 446 -34.75 13.17 -13.83
C GLU A 446 -34.22 14.35 -12.98
N LYS A 447 -34.63 14.43 -11.70
CA LYS A 447 -34.12 15.44 -10.75
C LYS A 447 -32.63 15.22 -10.44
N GLY A 448 -32.19 13.98 -10.29
CA GLY A 448 -30.78 13.64 -10.10
C GLY A 448 -29.93 13.98 -11.32
N THR A 449 -30.44 13.69 -12.52
CA THR A 449 -29.78 14.10 -13.78
C THR A 449 -29.63 15.62 -13.87
N LYS A 450 -30.68 16.38 -13.56
CA LYS A 450 -30.63 17.86 -13.51
C LYS A 450 -29.66 18.38 -12.43
N LEU A 451 -29.55 17.68 -11.30
CA LEU A 451 -28.61 18.04 -10.24
C LEU A 451 -27.16 17.86 -10.69
N MET A 452 -26.83 16.75 -11.35
CA MET A 452 -25.50 16.52 -11.91
C MET A 452 -25.15 17.53 -13.02
N GLN A 453 -26.13 17.89 -13.86
CA GLN A 453 -25.97 18.95 -14.85
C GLN A 453 -25.73 20.31 -14.21
N LEU A 454 -26.45 20.65 -13.14
CA LEU A 454 -26.24 21.88 -12.37
C LEU A 454 -24.83 21.94 -11.78
N ALA A 455 -24.30 20.82 -11.31
CA ALA A 455 -22.93 20.72 -10.80
C ALA A 455 -21.86 20.85 -11.90
N GLY A 456 -22.25 20.85 -13.19
CA GLY A 456 -21.31 20.95 -14.31
C GLY A 456 -20.47 19.69 -14.51
N LEU A 457 -20.98 18.53 -14.10
CA LEU A 457 -20.31 17.24 -14.29
C LEU A 457 -20.24 16.86 -15.79
N SER A 458 -19.17 16.18 -16.18
CA SER A 458 -19.04 15.58 -17.51
C SER A 458 -19.88 14.30 -17.63
N ALA A 459 -20.01 13.76 -18.85
CA ALA A 459 -20.68 12.49 -19.06
C ALA A 459 -20.03 11.34 -18.27
N ASP A 460 -18.69 11.29 -18.24
CA ASP A 460 -17.93 10.27 -17.51
C ASP A 460 -18.15 10.38 -15.99
N ASP A 461 -18.22 11.60 -15.45
CA ASP A 461 -18.54 11.78 -14.02
C ASP A 461 -19.95 11.31 -13.69
N MET A 462 -20.93 11.63 -14.56
CA MET A 462 -22.30 11.16 -14.37
C MET A 462 -22.37 9.63 -14.41
N ILE A 463 -21.56 8.99 -15.26
CA ILE A 463 -21.41 7.53 -15.26
C ILE A 463 -20.82 7.05 -13.93
N ALA A 464 -19.77 7.70 -13.41
CA ALA A 464 -19.17 7.35 -12.12
C ALA A 464 -20.17 7.45 -10.95
N VAL A 465 -20.95 8.54 -10.87
CA VAL A 465 -22.01 8.72 -9.86
C VAL A 465 -23.06 7.61 -9.97
N ASN A 466 -23.50 7.28 -11.18
CA ASN A 466 -24.49 6.23 -11.40
C ASN A 466 -23.94 4.83 -11.08
N ASN A 467 -22.66 4.58 -11.36
CA ASN A 467 -21.99 3.30 -11.12
C ASN A 467 -21.80 2.99 -9.62
N MET A 468 -22.00 3.96 -8.72
CA MET A 468 -22.08 3.68 -7.27
C MET A 468 -23.09 2.58 -6.95
N ARG A 469 -24.16 2.46 -7.75
CA ARG A 469 -25.17 1.40 -7.61
C ARG A 469 -24.58 -0.02 -7.78
N CYS A 470 -23.52 -0.17 -8.56
CA CYS A 470 -22.85 -1.46 -8.78
C CYS A 470 -22.11 -1.95 -7.53
N LEU A 471 -21.97 -1.09 -6.52
CA LEU A 471 -21.44 -1.46 -5.21
C LEU A 471 -22.55 -1.69 -4.18
N CYS A 472 -23.83 -1.45 -4.53
CA CYS A 472 -24.97 -1.65 -3.63
C CYS A 472 -25.57 -3.04 -3.82
N ALA A 473 -25.77 -3.77 -2.71
CA ALA A 473 -26.89 -4.70 -2.64
C ALA A 473 -28.17 -3.85 -2.55
N HIS A 474 -29.22 -4.15 -3.33
CA HIS A 474 -30.47 -3.36 -3.32
C HIS A 474 -31.03 -3.17 -1.89
N GLU A 475 -30.75 -2.03 -1.25
CA GLU A 475 -31.35 -1.65 0.02
C GLU A 475 -32.53 -0.71 -0.24
N THR A 476 -33.75 -1.24 -0.19
CA THR A 476 -34.98 -0.45 -0.34
C THR A 476 -35.51 0.14 0.98
N LYS A 477 -34.76 0.09 2.10
CA LYS A 477 -35.24 0.68 3.37
C LYS A 477 -34.15 1.35 4.18
N VAL A 478 -34.21 2.68 4.16
CA VAL A 478 -33.76 3.66 5.17
C VAL A 478 -33.28 3.02 6.47
N PHE A 479 -31.96 3.06 6.72
CA PHE A 479 -31.41 2.89 8.06
C PHE A 479 -31.86 4.07 8.92
N LYS A 480 -33.01 3.93 9.57
CA LYS A 480 -33.37 4.78 10.71
C LYS A 480 -32.56 4.29 11.90
N ARG A 481 -31.56 5.08 12.30
CA ARG A 481 -30.87 5.05 13.59
C ARG A 481 -30.08 3.76 13.85
N TRP A 482 -28.76 3.89 13.95
CA TRP A 482 -27.95 3.43 15.11
C TRP A 482 -26.46 3.66 14.82
N PHE A 483 -25.88 4.64 15.52
CA PHE A 483 -24.58 4.55 16.18
C PHE A 483 -24.64 5.54 17.35
N SER A 484 -25.23 5.09 18.46
CA SER A 484 -24.97 5.68 19.77
C SER A 484 -24.01 4.73 20.45
N PHE A 485 -22.72 4.95 20.28
CA PHE A 485 -21.76 4.45 21.26
C PHE A 485 -21.84 5.41 22.45
N GLU A 486 -22.55 5.01 23.50
CA GLU A 486 -22.28 5.58 24.82
C GLU A 486 -20.87 5.11 25.20
N ILE A 487 -20.01 6.08 25.53
CA ILE A 487 -18.66 5.86 26.09
C ILE A 487 -18.78 5.32 27.50
#